data_AF-A0A316AHT6-F1
#
_entry.id   AF-A0A316AHT6-F1
#
_cell.length_a   1.000
_cell.length_b   1.000
_cell.length_c   1.000
_cell.angle_alpha   90.00
_cell.angle_beta   90.00
_cell.angle_gamma   90.00
#
_symmetry.space_group_name_H-M   'P 1'
#
loop_
_entity.id
_entity.type
_entity.pdbx_description
1 polymer ?
#
loop_
_entity_poly.entity_id
_entity_poly.type
_entity_poly.pdbx_seq_one_letter_code
_entity_poly.pdbx_strand_id
1 'polypeptide(L)'
;MRDSAVAAAHGTPTATPTLGVGNLLVCHPDLRPGVARAVVEACLTAAPELVPQPSDGVTHLARAALVDAEPVLLHEAAADAYREAYG
;
A
#
# COMPACT_ATOMS: atom_id res chain seq x y z
N MET A 1 -4.03 -19.72 2.67
CA MET A 1 -5.22 -18.95 2.24
C MET A 1 -5.09 -18.77 0.73
N ARG A 2 -6.01 -19.30 -0.07
CA ARG A 2 -5.91 -19.31 -1.54
C ARG A 2 -6.44 -17.98 -2.07
N ASP A 3 -5.58 -17.15 -2.65
CA ASP A 3 -6.00 -15.91 -3.30
C ASP A 3 -6.12 -16.15 -4.81
N SER A 4 -7.36 -16.17 -5.31
CA SER A 4 -7.64 -16.34 -6.73
C SER A 4 -7.55 -14.97 -7.40
N ALA A 5 -6.66 -14.80 -8.40
CA ALA A 5 -6.69 -13.62 -9.25
C ALA A 5 -8.06 -13.49 -9.92
N VAL A 6 -8.62 -12.28 -9.86
CA VAL A 6 -9.94 -11.94 -10.38
C VAL A 6 -9.98 -12.24 -11.88
N ALA A 7 -10.77 -13.25 -12.25
CA ALA A 7 -11.00 -13.75 -13.61
C ALA A 7 -11.68 -12.73 -14.56
N ALA A 8 -11.73 -11.44 -14.23
CA ALA A 8 -12.53 -10.46 -14.96
C ALA A 8 -11.73 -9.33 -15.63
N ALA A 9 -10.45 -9.13 -15.29
CA ALA A 9 -9.67 -8.00 -15.83
C ALA A 9 -9.34 -8.12 -17.33
N HIS A 10 -9.27 -9.35 -17.87
CA HIS A 10 -8.82 -9.62 -19.24
C HIS A 10 -9.77 -10.51 -20.06
N GLY A 11 -11.06 -10.57 -19.69
CA GLY A 11 -12.07 -11.33 -20.44
C GLY A 11 -11.85 -12.85 -20.45
N THR A 12 -11.05 -13.38 -19.53
CA THR A 12 -10.72 -14.81 -19.45
C THR A 12 -11.59 -15.47 -18.37
N PRO A 13 -12.58 -16.30 -18.71
CA PRO A 13 -13.59 -16.79 -17.75
C PRO A 13 -13.05 -17.79 -16.72
N THR A 14 -11.78 -18.18 -16.81
CA THR A 14 -11.16 -19.15 -15.91
C THR A 14 -10.19 -18.43 -14.98
N ALA A 15 -10.51 -18.46 -13.68
CA ALA A 15 -9.61 -17.98 -12.63
C ALA A 15 -8.31 -18.79 -12.69
N THR A 16 -7.19 -18.09 -12.88
CA THR A 16 -5.86 -18.69 -12.81
C THR A 16 -5.34 -18.54 -11.38
N PRO A 17 -4.91 -19.62 -10.71
CA PRO A 17 -4.27 -19.52 -9.41
C PRO A 17 -3.01 -18.68 -9.49
N THR A 18 -2.87 -17.67 -8.63
CA THR A 18 -1.72 -16.76 -8.58
C THR A 18 -1.26 -16.56 -7.15
N LEU A 19 -0.06 -16.00 -7.00
CA LEU A 19 0.40 -15.48 -5.72
C LEU A 19 0.28 -13.95 -5.76
N GLY A 20 -0.39 -13.38 -4.75
CA GLY A 20 -0.38 -11.94 -4.51
C GLY A 20 0.85 -11.56 -3.69
N VAL A 21 1.54 -10.48 -4.08
CA VAL A 21 2.60 -9.86 -3.28
C VAL A 21 2.26 -8.39 -3.07
N GLY A 22 2.52 -7.88 -1.88
CA GLY A 22 2.35 -6.46 -1.56
C GLY A 22 3.47 -5.63 -2.18
N ASN A 23 3.12 -4.44 -2.68
CA ASN A 23 4.11 -3.44 -3.09
C ASN A 23 4.49 -2.59 -1.86
N LEU A 24 5.79 -2.40 -1.65
CA LEU A 24 6.31 -1.54 -0.58
C LEU A 24 6.73 -0.18 -1.15
N LEU A 25 6.34 0.89 -0.46
CA LEU A 25 6.92 2.22 -0.65
C LEU A 25 8.10 2.39 0.31
N VAL A 26 9.32 2.32 -0.21
CA VAL A 26 10.55 2.36 0.58
C VAL A 26 11.26 3.71 0.43
N CYS A 27 12.06 4.07 1.43
CA CYS A 27 12.90 5.26 1.40
C CYS A 27 14.31 4.98 1.95
N HIS A 28 15.23 5.90 1.71
CA HIS A 28 16.55 5.86 2.36
C HIS A 28 16.40 6.11 3.86
N PRO A 29 17.20 5.45 4.73
CA PRO A 29 17.12 5.64 6.19
C PRO A 29 17.35 7.10 6.62
N ASP A 30 18.18 7.85 5.89
CA ASP A 30 18.47 9.26 6.17
C ASP A 30 17.44 10.24 5.54
N LEU A 31 16.30 9.75 5.05
CA LEU A 31 15.24 10.63 4.57
C LEU A 31 14.83 11.58 5.70
N ARG A 32 14.66 12.87 5.36
CA ARG A 32 14.27 13.86 6.37
C ARG A 32 12.94 13.44 7.03
N PRO A 33 12.84 13.42 8.37
CA PRO A 33 11.65 12.98 9.09
C PRO A 33 10.34 13.63 8.63
N GLY A 34 10.38 14.95 8.37
CA GLY A 34 9.21 15.68 7.89
C GLY A 34 8.71 15.23 6.52
N VAL A 35 9.60 14.74 5.64
CA VAL A 35 9.21 14.19 4.33
C VAL A 35 8.56 12.82 4.51
N ALA A 36 9.15 11.95 5.34
CA ALA A 36 8.59 10.63 5.63
C ALA A 36 7.16 10.76 6.22
N ARG A 37 6.97 11.68 7.17
CA ARG A 37 5.66 11.97 7.75
C ARG A 37 4.66 12.48 6.73
N ALA A 38 5.05 13.47 5.92
CA ALA A 38 4.16 14.04 4.90
C ALA A 38 3.70 13.01 3.87
N VAL A 39 4.58 12.07 3.49
CA VAL A 39 4.21 10.96 2.60
C VAL A 39 3.17 10.05 3.25
N VAL A 40 3.36 9.67 4.52
CA VAL A 40 2.38 8.85 5.25
C VAL A 40 1.03 9.56 5.36
N GLU A 41 1.03 10.84 5.72
CA GLU A 41 -0.19 11.65 5.80
C GLU A 41 -0.91 11.69 4.45
N ALA A 42 -0.20 11.96 3.35
CA ALA A 42 -0.77 11.95 2.01
C ALA A 42 -1.37 10.58 1.64
N CYS A 43 -0.70 9.47 1.97
CA CYS A 43 -1.24 8.13 1.75
C CYS A 43 -2.50 7.86 2.58
N LEU A 44 -2.57 8.37 3.81
CA LEU A 44 -3.73 8.18 4.69
C LEU A 44 -4.94 9.02 4.28
N THR A 45 -4.72 10.25 3.78
CA THR A 45 -5.80 11.21 3.50
C THR A 45 -6.21 11.26 2.03
N ALA A 46 -5.29 11.01 1.10
CA ALA A 46 -5.49 11.20 -0.34
C ALA A 46 -5.30 9.91 -1.16
N ALA A 47 -5.27 8.73 -0.53
CA ALA A 47 -5.13 7.44 -1.22
C ALA A 47 -6.00 7.27 -2.49
N PRO A 48 -7.29 7.65 -2.51
CA PRO A 48 -8.13 7.54 -3.71
C PRO A 48 -7.71 8.48 -4.85
N GLU A 49 -7.04 9.59 -4.55
CA GLU A 49 -6.56 10.57 -5.53
C GLU A 49 -5.17 10.20 -6.06
N LEU A 50 -4.37 9.48 -5.27
CA LEU A 50 -3.06 8.97 -5.65
C LEU A 50 -3.14 7.79 -6.63
N VAL A 51 -4.28 7.10 -6.69
CA VAL A 51 -4.50 5.98 -7.62
C VAL A 51 -5.70 6.31 -8.52
N PRO A 52 -5.47 6.67 -9.79
CA PRO A 52 -6.53 6.91 -10.76
C PRO A 52 -7.50 5.72 -10.86
N GLN A 53 -8.79 6.00 -10.88
CA GLN A 53 -9.84 4.99 -11.03
C GLN A 53 -10.43 5.03 -12.46
N PRO A 54 -10.70 3.88 -13.10
CA PRO A 54 -10.49 2.53 -12.60
C PRO A 54 -9.03 2.10 -12.69
N SER A 55 -8.52 1.45 -11.64
CA SER A 55 -7.27 0.71 -11.71
C SER A 55 -7.64 -0.76 -11.95
N ASP A 56 -7.38 -1.29 -13.15
CA ASP A 56 -7.81 -2.63 -13.64
C ASP A 56 -7.19 -3.84 -12.91
N GLY A 57 -6.92 -3.73 -11.59
CA GLY A 57 -6.88 -4.91 -10.73
C GLY A 57 -5.85 -4.98 -9.62
N VAL A 58 -4.92 -4.03 -9.39
CA VAL A 58 -3.79 -4.36 -8.48
C VAL A 58 -3.14 -3.22 -7.70
N THR A 59 -3.73 -2.03 -7.58
CA THR A 59 -3.10 -1.00 -6.73
C THR A 59 -4.12 -0.19 -5.94
N HIS A 60 -4.80 -0.83 -4.98
CA HIS A 60 -5.55 -0.07 -4.00
C HIS A 60 -4.61 0.29 -2.84
N LEU A 61 -4.43 1.59 -2.57
CA LEU A 61 -3.87 2.06 -1.31
C LEU A 61 -4.91 1.85 -0.21
N ALA A 62 -5.09 0.60 0.21
CA ALA A 62 -5.95 0.26 1.32
C ALA A 62 -5.28 0.76 2.60
N ARG A 63 -5.93 1.68 3.32
CA ARG A 63 -5.40 2.26 4.55
C ARG A 63 -4.91 1.20 5.54
N ALA A 64 -5.66 0.10 5.69
CA ALA A 64 -5.32 -1.02 6.56
C ALA A 64 -4.01 -1.76 6.19
N ALA A 65 -3.59 -1.71 4.93
CA ALA A 65 -2.38 -2.37 4.44
C ALA A 65 -1.13 -1.46 4.43
N LEU A 66 -1.27 -0.17 4.77
CA LEU A 66 -0.17 0.79 4.69
C LEU A 66 0.90 0.61 5.78
N VAL A 67 0.52 0.02 6.90
CA VAL A 67 1.43 -0.25 8.04
C VAL A 67 2.21 -1.56 7.87
N ASP A 68 1.77 -2.45 6.98
CA ASP A 68 2.37 -3.75 6.73
C ASP A 68 3.64 -3.60 5.88
N ALA A 69 4.74 -3.23 6.54
CA ALA A 69 6.03 -2.97 5.91
C ALA A 69 6.99 -4.16 5.94
N GLU A 70 6.61 -5.30 6.52
CA GLU A 70 7.49 -6.47 6.60
C GLU A 70 7.96 -6.92 5.21
N PRO A 71 9.25 -7.30 5.06
CA PRO A 71 10.26 -7.47 6.12
C PRO A 71 11.11 -6.22 6.42
N VAL A 72 10.70 -5.04 5.94
CA VAL A 72 11.48 -3.80 6.06
C VAL A 72 11.07 -3.01 7.30
N LEU A 73 12.05 -2.42 7.98
CA LEU A 73 11.77 -1.53 9.11
C LEU A 73 11.11 -0.24 8.63
N LEU A 74 10.07 0.19 9.34
CA LEU A 74 9.49 1.51 9.14
C LEU A 74 10.49 2.60 9.52
N HIS A 75 10.48 3.69 8.76
CA HIS A 75 11.12 4.92 9.18
C HIS A 75 10.45 5.41 10.48
N GLU A 76 11.23 5.89 11.46
CA GLU A 76 10.72 6.28 12.80
C GLU A 76 9.55 7.26 12.71
N ALA A 77 9.72 8.36 11.96
CA ALA A 77 8.64 9.34 11.75
C ALA A 77 7.40 8.78 11.03
N ALA A 78 7.53 7.72 10.23
CA ALA A 78 6.39 7.05 9.61
C ALA A 78 5.65 6.18 10.64
N ALA A 79 6.39 5.47 11.51
CA ALA A 79 5.82 4.72 12.61
C ALA A 79 5.06 5.62 13.59
N ASP A 80 5.61 6.81 13.90
CA ASP A 80 4.92 7.82 14.73
C ASP A 80 3.60 8.26 14.10
N ALA A 81 3.62 8.62 12.81
CA ALA A 81 2.43 9.04 12.10
C ALA A 81 1.36 7.93 12.03
N TYR A 82 1.75 6.68 11.82
CA TYR A 82 0.80 5.55 11.87
C TYR A 82 0.25 5.32 13.28
N ARG A 83 1.05 5.45 14.34
CA ARG A 83 0.59 5.34 15.73
C ARG A 83 -0.41 6.44 16.08
N GLU A 84 -0.19 7.67 15.64
CA GLU A 84 -1.16 8.76 15.84
C GLU A 84 -2.46 8.53 15.06
N ALA A 85 -2.39 7.90 13.88
CA ALA A 85 -3.56 7.67 13.03
C ALA A 85 -4.41 6.46 13.45
N TYR A 86 -3.82 5.47 14.12
CA TYR A 86 -4.46 4.19 14.44
C TYR A 86 -4.48 3.82 15.93
N GLY A 87 -3.71 4.52 16.77
CA GLY A 87 -3.64 4.33 18.22
C GLY A 87 -4.79 4.95 18.99
#